data_AF-A0A965ILU5-F1
#
_entry.id   AF-A0A965ILU5-F1
#
_cell.length_a   1.000
_cell.length_b   1.000
_cell.length_c   1.000
_cell.angle_alpha   90.00
_cell.angle_beta   90.00
_cell.angle_gamma   90.00
#
_symmetry.space_group_name_H-M   'P 1'
#
loop_
_entity.id
_entity.type
_entity.pdbx_description
1 polymer ?
#
loop_
_entity_poly.entity_id
_entity_poly.type
_entity_poly.pdbx_seq_one_letter_code
_entity_poly.pdbx_strand_id
1 'polypeptide(L)' 'MNFAPDVHCPVLMNAGLIDPVSPPFSPWAVFNRLGTSDKQIIPLPGLGHDWSAEFDRMAWRWLDKRFN' A
#
# COMPACT_ATOMS: atom_id res chain seq x y z
N MET A 1 -11.21 8.39 -17.11
CA MET A 1 -10.35 7.19 -17.13
C MET A 1 -9.41 7.29 -15.93
N ASN A 2 -9.14 6.20 -15.22
CA ASN A 2 -8.29 6.17 -14.02
C ASN A 2 -7.12 5.20 -14.25
N PHE A 3 -5.98 5.42 -13.59
CA PHE A 3 -4.72 4.71 -13.88
C PHE A 3 -4.50 3.39 -13.13
N ALA A 4 -5.19 3.14 -12.00
CA ALA A 4 -4.96 1.94 -11.20
C ALA A 4 -5.11 0.61 -11.98
N PRO A 5 -6.07 0.46 -12.91
CA PRO A 5 -6.21 -0.76 -13.71
C PRO A 5 -5.00 -1.07 -14.62
N ASP A 6 -4.15 -0.09 -14.92
CA ASP A 6 -3.00 -0.26 -15.82
C ASP A 6 -1.75 -0.81 -15.10
N VAL A 7 -1.81 -0.95 -13.76
CA VAL A 7 -0.70 -1.45 -12.94
C VAL A 7 -0.76 -2.98 -12.84
N HIS A 8 0.16 -3.66 -13.52
CA HIS A 8 0.23 -5.13 -13.60
C HIS A 8 1.41 -5.78 -12.85
N CYS A 9 2.33 -4.99 -12.28
CA CYS A 9 3.44 -5.50 -11.49
C CYS A 9 3.00 -5.88 -10.06
N PRO A 10 3.84 -6.59 -9.28
CA PRO A 10 3.59 -6.80 -7.85
C PRO A 10 3.51 -5.47 -7.08
N VAL A 11 2.52 -5.32 -6.20
CA VAL A 11 2.30 -4.07 -5.45
C VAL A 11 2.25 -4.30 -3.94
N LEU A 12 2.98 -3.50 -3.18
CA LEU A 12 2.84 -3.37 -1.73
C LEU A 12 2.43 -1.93 -1.37
N MET A 13 1.34 -1.78 -0.63
CA MET A 13 0.83 -0.50 -0.12
C MET A 13 0.66 -0.53 1.40
N ASN A 14 0.53 0.63 2.01
CA ASN A 14 0.01 0.78 3.37
C ASN A 14 -1.15 1.79 3.40
N ALA A 15 -1.80 1.87 4.55
CA ALA A 15 -2.72 2.95 4.87
C ALA A 15 -2.82 3.14 6.38
N GLY A 16 -2.57 4.38 6.83
CA GLY A 16 -2.79 4.80 8.21
C GLY A 16 -4.29 4.86 8.51
N LEU A 17 -4.75 4.12 9.52
CA LEU A 17 -6.19 3.99 9.79
C LEU A 17 -6.82 5.23 10.43
N ILE A 18 -6.01 6.19 10.87
CA ILE A 18 -6.47 7.49 11.37
C ILE A 18 -5.94 8.66 10.54
N ASP A 19 -5.48 8.41 9.30
CA ASP A 19 -4.97 9.44 8.39
C ASP A 19 -6.11 10.39 7.95
N PRO A 20 -6.08 11.69 8.30
CA PRO A 20 -7.09 12.64 7.87
C PRO A 20 -6.82 13.26 6.48
N VAL A 21 -5.60 13.13 5.96
CA VAL A 21 -5.14 13.71 4.68
C VAL A 21 -5.38 12.74 3.54
N SER A 22 -5.03 11.47 3.74
CA SER A 22 -5.34 10.35 2.84
C SER A 22 -6.24 9.34 3.57
N PRO A 23 -7.54 9.65 3.77
CA PRO A 23 -8.45 8.80 4.53
C PRO A 23 -8.40 7.34 4.06
N PRO A 24 -8.48 6.35 4.97
CA PRO A 24 -8.23 4.93 4.64
C PRO A 24 -9.03 4.43 3.43
N PHE A 25 -10.26 4.88 3.23
CA PHE A 25 -11.06 4.45 2.08
C PHE A 25 -10.40 4.79 0.72
N SER A 26 -9.57 5.83 0.64
CA SER A 26 -8.92 6.31 -0.58
C SER A 26 -7.82 5.35 -1.09
N PRO A 27 -6.75 5.02 -0.32
CA PRO A 27 -5.77 4.03 -0.75
C PRO A 27 -6.40 2.65 -0.96
N TRP A 28 -7.43 2.25 -0.20
CA TRP A 28 -8.18 1.02 -0.47
C TRP A 28 -8.94 1.06 -1.81
N ALA A 29 -9.52 2.20 -2.18
CA ALA A 29 -10.20 2.36 -3.46
C ALA A 29 -9.24 2.23 -4.67
N VAL A 30 -7.97 2.64 -4.49
CA VAL A 30 -6.89 2.40 -5.46
C VAL A 30 -6.51 0.93 -5.48
N PHE A 31 -6.21 0.35 -4.31
CA PHE A 31 -5.81 -1.05 -4.14
C PHE A 31 -6.81 -2.02 -4.80
N ASN A 32 -8.11 -1.79 -4.60
CA ASN A 32 -9.18 -2.62 -5.16
C ASN A 32 -9.25 -2.56 -6.69
N ARG A 33 -8.75 -1.47 -7.30
CA ARG A 33 -8.78 -1.27 -8.76
C ARG A 33 -7.46 -1.59 -9.47
N LEU A 34 -6.41 -1.97 -8.73
CA LEU A 34 -5.14 -2.40 -9.34
C LEU A 34 -5.36 -3.56 -10.31
N GLY A 35 -4.73 -3.48 -11.49
CA GLY A 35 -4.76 -4.48 -12.56
C GLY A 35 -3.96 -5.76 -12.30
N THR A 36 -3.41 -5.92 -11.09
CA THR A 36 -2.67 -7.09 -10.63
C THR A 36 -3.43 -7.84 -9.53
N SER A 37 -3.27 -9.16 -9.49
CA SER A 37 -3.68 -9.99 -8.34
C SER A 37 -2.56 -10.14 -7.31
N ASP A 38 -1.30 -9.88 -7.69
CA ASP A 38 -0.16 -9.91 -6.79
C ASP A 38 -0.03 -8.55 -6.08
N LYS A 39 -0.88 -8.36 -5.08
CA LYS A 39 -0.97 -7.11 -4.33
C LYS A 39 -1.24 -7.34 -2.86
N GLN A 40 -0.63 -6.53 -2.02
CA GLN A 40 -0.84 -6.53 -0.57
C GLN A 40 -1.00 -5.09 -0.06
N ILE A 41 -1.92 -4.88 0.88
CA ILE A 41 -2.08 -3.62 1.61
C ILE A 41 -1.98 -3.88 3.11
N ILE A 42 -1.17 -3.08 3.80
CA ILE A 42 -0.95 -3.20 5.24
C ILE A 42 -1.72 -2.09 5.97
N PRO A 43 -2.75 -2.44 6.77
CA PRO A 43 -3.37 -1.48 7.67
C PRO A 43 -2.37 -1.08 8.77
N LEU A 44 -2.26 0.20 9.06
CA LEU A 44 -1.44 0.74 10.15
C LEU A 44 -2.34 1.39 11.21
N PRO A 45 -2.79 0.62 12.23
CA PRO A 45 -3.64 1.16 13.31
C PRO A 45 -2.93 2.28 14.07
N GLY A 46 -3.65 3.37 14.35
CA GLY A 46 -3.11 4.51 15.10
C GLY A 46 -2.13 5.40 14.33
N LEU A 47 -1.83 5.09 13.06
CA LEU A 47 -1.03 5.96 12.21
C LEU A 47 -1.91 6.93 11.41
N GLY A 48 -1.53 8.21 11.44
CA GLY A 48 -2.13 9.28 10.64
C GLY A 48 -1.41 9.44 9.30
N HIS A 49 -1.28 10.69 8.84
CA HIS A 49 -0.47 11.04 7.66
C HIS A 49 1.02 11.16 8.04
N ASP A 50 1.64 10.04 8.39
CA ASP A 50 3.01 10.03 8.89
C ASP A 50 3.75 8.73 8.48
N TRP A 51 5.02 8.67 8.83
CA TRP A 51 5.95 7.60 8.53
C TRP A 51 5.89 6.45 9.55
N SER A 52 6.14 5.22 9.07
CA SER A 52 6.29 4.04 9.93
C SER A 52 7.58 3.28 9.61
N ALA A 53 8.54 3.34 10.53
CA ALA A 53 9.81 2.61 10.40
C ALA A 53 9.61 1.07 10.36
N GLU A 54 8.55 0.57 10.98
CA GLU A 54 8.19 -0.85 10.91
C GLU A 54 7.76 -1.25 9.50
N PHE A 55 6.87 -0.45 8.90
CA PHE A 55 6.44 -0.67 7.52
C PHE A 55 7.62 -0.59 6.55
N ASP A 56 8.50 0.40 6.70
CA ASP A 56 9.68 0.56 5.84
C ASP A 56 10.58 -0.67 5.86
N ARG A 57 10.93 -1.18 7.06
CA ARG A 57 11.73 -2.40 7.18
C ARG A 57 11.03 -3.60 6.57
N MET A 58 9.71 -3.68 6.67
CA MET A 58 8.92 -4.73 6.05
C MET A 58 8.92 -4.60 4.52
N ALA A 59 8.80 -3.39 3.97
CA ALA A 59 8.86 -3.14 2.53
C ALA A 59 10.23 -3.55 1.94
N TRP A 60 11.32 -3.25 2.64
CA TRP A 60 12.66 -3.73 2.25
C TRP A 60 12.75 -5.25 2.21
N ARG A 61 12.24 -5.94 3.23
CA ARG A 61 12.19 -7.41 3.25
C ARG A 61 11.29 -7.99 2.15
N TRP A 62 10.21 -7.29 1.80
CA TRP A 62 9.32 -7.69 0.72
C TRP A 62 10.00 -7.60 -0.64
N LEU A 63 10.81 -6.55 -0.87
CA LEU A 63 11.63 -6.42 -2.08
C LEU A 63 12.70 -7.52 -2.17
N ASP A 64 13.47 -7.70 -1.10
CA ASP A 64 14.55 -8.69 -1.02
C ASP A 64 14.05 -10.11 -1.34
N LYS A 65 12.94 -10.53 -0.73
CA LYS A 65 12.33 -11.86 -0.98
C LYS A 65 11.82 -12.08 -2.40
N ARG A 66 11.61 -11.02 -3.19
CA ARG A 66 10.97 -11.10 -4.51
C ARG A 66 11.94 -10.92 -5.66
N PHE A 67 13.03 -10.18 -5.42
CA PHE A 67 13.90 -9.70 -6.50
C PHE A 67 15.39 -9.93 -6.27
N ASN A 68 15.79 -10.46 -5.10
CA ASN A 68 17.13 -10.99 -4.85
C ASN A 68 17.08 -12.53 -4.77
#